data_AF-A0A833AN60-F1
#
_entry.id   AF-A0A833AN60-F1
#
_cell.length_a   1.000
_cell.length_b   1.000
_cell.length_c   1.000
_cell.angle_alpha   90.00
_cell.angle_beta   90.00
_cell.angle_gamma   90.00
#
_symmetry.space_group_name_H-M   'P 1'
#
loop_
_entity.id
_entity.type
_entity.pdbx_description
1 polymer ?
#
loop_
_entity_poly.entity_id
_entity_poly.type
_entity_poly.pdbx_seq_one_letter_code
_entity_poly.pdbx_strand_id
1 'polypeptide(L)' 'MNNKTFTETRLMTAKQLSTYLSFPLSTIYLMVEKREIPFKRFGRKSIRFDRKEIDQWIDRHYDKSYYLG' A
#
# COMPACT_ATOMS: atom_id res chain seq x y z
N MET A 1 10.42 27.03 -15.15
CA MET A 1 10.09 25.61 -14.86
C MET A 1 9.36 25.58 -13.53
N ASN A 2 8.10 25.12 -13.53
CA ASN A 2 7.25 25.14 -12.33
C ASN A 2 7.67 24.03 -11.36
N ASN A 3 8.38 24.39 -10.29
CA ASN A 3 8.68 23.50 -9.18
C ASN A 3 7.43 23.31 -8.33
N LYS A 4 6.53 22.43 -8.78
CA LYS A 4 5.42 21.94 -7.97
C LYS A 4 6.04 21.05 -6.88
N THR A 5 6.20 21.59 -5.68
CA THR A 5 6.58 20.80 -4.50
C THR A 5 5.49 19.75 -4.26
N PHE A 6 5.74 18.51 -4.70
CA PHE A 6 4.91 17.36 -4.39
C PHE A 6 5.06 17.08 -2.89
N THR A 7 4.20 17.67 -2.07
CA THR A 7 3.99 17.17 -0.72
C THR A 7 3.52 15.73 -0.85
N GLU A 8 4.38 14.77 -0.53
CA GLU A 8 4.03 13.36 -0.59
C GLU A 8 2.79 13.12 0.28
N THR A 9 1.67 12.78 -0.36
CA THR A 9 0.43 12.52 0.35
C THR A 9 0.60 11.23 1.16
N ARG A 10 0.67 11.35 2.49
CA ARG A 10 0.81 10.22 3.44
C ARG A 10 -0.19 9.08 3.21
N LEU A 11 -1.40 9.41 2.78
CA LEU A 11 -2.48 8.44 2.55
C LEU A 11 -2.64 8.16 1.05
N MET A 12 -2.51 6.88 0.69
CA MET A 12 -2.73 6.36 -0.65
C MET A 12 -4.15 5.80 -0.81
N THR A 13 -4.69 5.93 -2.01
CA THR A 13 -5.84 5.15 -2.49
C THR A 13 -5.40 3.73 -2.88
N ALA A 14 -6.35 2.81 -3.08
CA ALA A 14 -6.05 1.47 -3.58
C ALA A 14 -5.33 1.50 -4.94
N LYS A 15 -5.68 2.44 -5.82
CA LYS A 15 -5.00 2.61 -7.12
C LYS A 15 -3.54 3.06 -6.95
N GLN A 16 -3.29 4.03 -6.06
CA GLN A 16 -1.92 4.47 -5.77
C GLN A 16 -1.09 3.33 -5.14
N LEU A 17 -1.68 2.56 -4.22
CA LEU A 17 -0.98 1.43 -3.60
C LEU A 17 -0.70 0.31 -4.61
N SER A 18 -1.62 0.04 -5.53
CA SER A 18 -1.42 -0.91 -6.64
C SER A 18 -0.20 -0.53 -7.48
N THR A 19 -0.07 0.75 -7.85
CA THR A 19 1.13 1.25 -8.53
C THR A 19 2.37 1.15 -7.65
N TYR A 20 2.25 1.49 -6.36
CA TYR A 20 3.38 1.48 -5.41
C TYR A 20 3.99 0.09 -5.22
N LEU A 21 3.15 -0.93 -5.03
CA LEU A 21 3.58 -2.32 -4.82
C LEU A 21 3.79 -3.09 -6.12
N SER A 22 3.49 -2.48 -7.28
CA SER A 22 3.41 -3.16 -8.57
C SER A 22 2.47 -4.38 -8.56
N PHE A 23 1.38 -4.32 -7.79
CA PHE A 23 0.37 -5.39 -7.69
C PHE A 23 -0.89 -5.02 -8.47
N PRO A 24 -1.63 -6.00 -9.03
CA PRO A 24 -2.95 -5.74 -9.60
C PRO A 24 -3.90 -5.11 -8.57
N LEU A 25 -4.74 -4.17 -9.01
CA LEU A 25 -5.70 -3.50 -8.13
C LEU A 25 -6.67 -4.49 -7.47
N SER A 26 -7.05 -5.56 -8.17
CA SER A 26 -7.86 -6.66 -7.63
C SER A 26 -7.17 -7.36 -6.46
N THR A 27 -5.86 -7.59 -6.57
CA THR A 27 -5.05 -8.18 -5.49
C THR A 27 -5.06 -7.28 -4.25
N ILE A 28 -4.94 -5.96 -4.41
CA ILE A 28 -5.03 -5.03 -3.27
C ILE A 28 -6.37 -5.17 -2.55
N TYR A 29 -7.48 -5.25 -3.28
CA TYR A 29 -8.80 -5.44 -2.66
C TYR A 29 -8.94 -6.80 -1.98
N LEU A 30 -8.42 -7.87 -2.59
CA LEU A 30 -8.41 -9.21 -1.99
C LEU A 30 -7.62 -9.23 -0.68
N MET A 31 -6.43 -8.60 -0.64
CA MET A 31 -5.62 -8.50 0.56
C MET A 31 -6.33 -7.70 1.67
N VAL A 32 -7.09 -6.65 1.31
CA VAL A 32 -7.92 -5.90 2.27
C VAL A 32 -9.05 -6.75 2.82
N GLU A 33 -9.74 -7.51 1.96
CA GLU A 33 -10.81 -8.43 2.35
C GLU A 33 -10.29 -9.49 3.33
N LYS A 34 -9.12 -10.06 3.03
CA LYS A 34 -8.42 -11.05 3.86
C LYS A 34 -7.70 -10.47 5.07
N ARG A 35 -7.65 -9.13 5.20
CA ARG A 35 -6.91 -8.40 6.26
C ARG A 35 -5.40 -8.72 6.30
N GLU A 36 -4.81 -8.99 5.15
CA GLU A 36 -3.39 -9.31 4.99
C GLU A 36 -2.51 -8.05 4.90
N ILE A 37 -3.11 -6.91 4.56
CA ILE A 37 -2.42 -5.62 4.37
C ILE A 37 -3.04 -4.54 5.27
N PRO A 38 -2.24 -3.63 5.89
CA PRO A 38 -2.79 -2.59 6.75
C PRO A 38 -3.59 -1.57 5.94
N PHE A 39 -4.80 -1.23 6.41
CA PHE A 39 -5.66 -0.22 5.79
C PHE A 39 -6.45 0.55 6.85
N LYS A 40 -6.83 1.79 6.52
CA LYS A 40 -7.70 2.65 7.32
C LYS A 40 -9.02 2.81 6.60
N ARG A 41 -10.12 2.53 7.29
CA ARG A 41 -11.47 2.65 6.74
C ARG A 41 -12.10 3.97 7.22
N PHE A 42 -12.58 4.76 6.26
CA PHE A 42 -13.28 6.02 6.49
C PHE A 42 -14.72 5.87 5.98
N GLY A 43 -15.64 5.54 6.89
CA GLY A 43 -17.02 5.24 6.53
C GLY A 43 -17.18 3.91 5.77
N ARG A 44 -18.30 3.76 5.05
CA ARG A 44 -18.70 2.46 4.46
C ARG A 44 -17.93 2.07 3.20
N LYS A 45 -17.52 3.03 2.37
CA LYS A 45 -17.00 2.77 1.01
C LYS A 45 -15.58 3.27 0.76
N SER A 46 -14.98 3.99 1.71
CA SER A 46 -13.67 4.60 1.50
C SER A 46 -12.62 3.93 2.39
N ILE A 47 -11.55 3.48 1.75
CA ILE A 47 -10.33 3.00 2.42
C ILE A 47 -9.13 3.82 1.97
N ARG A 48 -8.14 3.95 2.86
CA ARG A 48 -6.85 4.56 2.58
C ARG A 48 -5.73 3.73 3.19
N PHE A 49 -4.54 3.88 2.64
CA PHE A 49 -3.35 3.16 3.05
C PHE A 49 -2.30 4.17 3.49
N ASP A 50 -1.87 4.09 4.73
CA ASP A 50 -0.81 4.95 5.24
C ASP A 50 0.53 4.42 4.72
N ARG A 51 1.26 5.24 3.95
CA ARG A 51 2.52 4.83 3.33
C ARG A 51 3.50 4.26 4.36
N LYS A 52 3.61 4.88 5.53
CA LYS A 52 4.51 4.41 6.59
C LYS A 52 4.13 3.03 7.12
N GLU A 53 2.84 2.74 7.25
CA GLU A 53 2.37 1.42 7.71
C GLU A 53 2.59 0.35 6.64
N ILE A 54 2.45 0.71 5.37
CA ILE A 54 2.75 -0.16 4.23
C ILE A 54 4.24 -0.48 4.18
N ASP A 55 5.12 0.51 4.30
CA ASP A 55 6.57 0.30 4.28
C ASP A 55 7.00 -0.66 5.40
N GLN A 56 6.51 -0.44 6.61
CA GLN A 56 6.74 -1.35 7.73
C GLN A 56 6.15 -2.75 7.51
N TRP A 57 5.04 -2.86 6.79
CA TRP A 57 4.44 -4.14 6.45
C TRP A 57 5.32 -4.89 5.44
N ILE A 58 5.88 -4.21 4.43
CA ILE A 58 6.84 -4.78 3.47
C ILE A 58 8.04 -5.36 4.23
N ASP A 59 8.66 -4.57 5.11
CA ASP A 59 9.85 -5.00 5.86
C ASP A 59 9.61 -6.25 6.72
N ARG A 60 8.39 -6.42 7.24
CA ARG A 60 8.01 -7.60 8.05
C ARG A 60 7.68 -8.84 7.23
N HIS A 61 7.17 -8.67 6.01
CA HIS A 61 6.70 -9.78 5.16
C HIS A 61 7.69 -10.14 4.05
N TYR A 62 8.75 -9.36 3.88
CA TYR A 62 9.83 -9.67 2.97
C TYR A 62 10.63 -10.87 3.50
N ASP A 63 10.30 -12.06 3.01
CA ASP A 63 11.07 -13.25 3.28
C ASP A 63 12.29 -13.32 2.34
N LYS A 64 13.49 -13.19 2.93
CA LYS A 64 14.78 -13.29 2.21
C LYS A 64 15.12 -14.72 1.82
N SER A 65 14.42 -15.74 2.34
CA SER A 65 14.74 -17.15 2.11
C SER A 65 14.71 -17.54 0.63
N TYR A 66 13.89 -16.86 -0.18
CA TYR A 66 13.74 -17.11 -1.62
C TYR A 66 14.97 -16.78 -2.47
N TYR A 67 15.90 -15.94 -1.98
CA TYR A 67 17.15 -15.59 -2.67
C TYR A 67 18.39 -16.28 -2.09
N LEU A 68 18.21 -17.05 -1.02
CA LEU A 68 19.31 -17.69 -0.27
C LEU A 68 19.29 -19.23 -0.37
N GLY A 69 18.35 -19.79 -1.14
CA GLY A 69 18.34 -21.20 -1.56
C GLY A 69 18.65 -21.34 -3.04
#